data_AF-A0A6A6FFI7-F1
#
_entry.id   AF-A0A6A6FFI7-F1
#
_cell.length_a   1.000
_cell.length_b   1.000
_cell.length_c   1.000
_cell.angle_alpha   90.00
_cell.angle_beta   90.00
_cell.angle_gamma   90.00
#
_symmetry.space_group_name_H-M   'P 1'
#
loop_
_entity.id
_entity.type
_entity.pdbx_description
1 polymer ?
#
loop_
_entity_poly.entity_id
_entity_poly.type
_entity_poly.pdbx_seq_one_letter_code
_entity_poly.pdbx_strand_id
1 'polypeptide(L)' 'MPEDWTEEQRAKQALATANAAIKKHISALHRYNEIKDIGLGLMGLVAERRGVRQKVVMEEFGIGDKD' A
#
# COMPACT_ATOMS: atom_id res chain seq x y z
N MET A 1 22.60 19.23 -2.25
CA MET A 1 22.65 19.44 -3.73
C MET A 1 23.97 20.12 -4.03
N PRO A 2 24.62 19.85 -5.17
CA PRO A 2 25.89 20.48 -5.51
C PRO A 2 25.77 22.01 -5.60
N GLU A 3 26.79 22.73 -5.15
CA GLU A 3 26.77 24.20 -5.06
C GLU A 3 26.86 24.89 -6.44
N ASP A 4 27.37 24.17 -7.44
CA ASP A 4 27.61 24.60 -8.82
C ASP A 4 26.35 24.54 -9.72
N TRP A 5 25.21 24.11 -9.20
CA TRP A 5 23.98 23.97 -10.00
C TRP A 5 23.24 25.29 -10.18
N THR A 6 22.73 25.54 -11.38
CA THR A 6 21.84 26.66 -11.67
C THR A 6 20.51 26.50 -10.94
N GLU A 7 19.79 27.60 -10.73
CA GLU A 7 18.48 27.59 -10.07
C GLU A 7 17.46 26.70 -10.82
N GLU A 8 17.50 26.73 -12.15
CA GLU A 8 16.68 25.86 -13.01
C GLU A 8 16.99 24.38 -12.81
N GLN A 9 18.28 24.00 -12.71
CA GLN A 9 18.69 22.62 -12.43
C GLN A 9 18.22 22.16 -11.04
N ARG A 10 18.29 23.04 -10.03
CA ARG A 10 17.80 22.75 -8.68
C ARG A 10 16.28 22.56 -8.66
N ALA A 11 15.54 23.46 -9.32
CA ALA A 11 14.08 23.38 -9.42
C ALA A 11 13.64 22.08 -10.12
N LYS A 12 14.30 21.73 -11.23
CA LYS A 12 14.03 20.49 -11.97
C LYS A 12 14.28 19.25 -11.12
N GLN A 13 15.38 19.22 -10.37
CA GLN A 13 15.69 18.09 -9.49
C GLN A 13 14.75 18.01 -8.28
N ALA A 14 14.36 19.14 -7.70
CA ALA A 14 13.37 19.18 -6.62
C ALA A 14 12.01 18.62 -7.11
N LEU A 15 11.56 19.04 -8.30
CA LEU A 15 10.34 18.52 -8.92
C LEU A 15 10.45 17.02 -9.22
N ALA A 16 11.58 16.56 -9.76
CA ALA A 16 11.82 15.13 -10.01
C ALA A 16 11.77 14.30 -8.72
N THR A 17 12.34 14.83 -7.63
CA THR A 17 12.35 14.17 -6.31
C THR A 17 10.94 14.09 -5.71
N ALA A 18 10.17 15.18 -5.80
CA ALA A 18 8.78 15.21 -5.35
C ALA A 18 7.91 14.21 -6.13
N ASN A 19 8.04 14.18 -7.45
CA ASN A 19 7.33 13.22 -8.31
C ASN A 19 7.72 11.77 -8.00
N ALA A 20 9.01 11.50 -7.75
CA ALA A 20 9.47 10.18 -7.36
C ALA A 20 8.88 9.73 -6.01
N ALA A 21 8.81 10.64 -5.04
CA ALA A 21 8.17 10.37 -3.74
C ALA A 21 6.68 10.05 -3.90
N ILE A 22 5.93 10.89 -4.64
CA ILE A 22 4.51 10.68 -4.91
C ILE A 22 4.30 9.32 -5.60
N LYS A 23 5.07 9.03 -6.65
CA LYS A 23 4.97 7.75 -7.37
C LYS A 23 5.26 6.56 -6.45
N LYS A 24 6.25 6.66 -5.58
CA LYS A 24 6.56 5.63 -4.58
C LYS A 24 5.38 5.39 -3.63
N HIS A 25 4.74 6.44 -3.14
CA HIS A 25 3.56 6.32 -2.28
C HIS A 25 2.38 5.69 -3.01
N ILE A 26 2.12 6.10 -4.26
CA ILE A 26 1.07 5.51 -5.10
C ILE A 26 1.32 4.02 -5.30
N SER A 27 2.54 3.62 -5.65
CA SER A 27 2.88 2.20 -5.83
C SER A 27 2.77 1.40 -4.55
N ALA A 28 3.17 1.96 -3.40
CA ALA A 28 3.03 1.30 -2.11
C ALA A 28 1.55 1.07 -1.75
N LEU A 29 0.68 2.04 -1.99
CA LEU A 29 -0.76 1.92 -1.73
C LEU A 29 -1.41 0.88 -2.63
N HIS A 30 -1.08 0.84 -3.92
CA HIS A 30 -1.59 -0.18 -4.84
C HIS A 30 -1.18 -1.58 -4.39
N ARG A 31 0.09 -1.77 -4.05
CA ARG A 31 0.61 -3.07 -3.57
C ARG A 31 -0.07 -3.49 -2.27
N TYR A 32 -0.31 -2.54 -1.37
CA TYR A 32 -1.04 -2.79 -0.13
C TYR A 32 -2.45 -3.29 -0.41
N ASN A 33 -3.20 -2.56 -1.22
CA ASN A 33 -4.59 -2.91 -1.57
C ASN A 33 -4.66 -4.27 -2.27
N GLU A 34 -3.77 -4.54 -3.21
CA GLU A 34 -3.73 -5.82 -3.93
C GLU A 34 -3.53 -7.01 -2.96
N ILE A 35 -2.57 -6.92 -2.04
CA ILE A 35 -2.32 -7.98 -1.05
C ILE A 35 -3.51 -8.10 -0.09
N LYS A 36 -4.09 -6.98 0.34
CA LYS A 36 -5.26 -6.96 1.22
C LYS A 36 -6.46 -7.64 0.57
N ASP A 37 -6.75 -7.33 -0.69
CA ASP A 37 -7.89 -7.90 -1.43
C ASP A 37 -7.72 -9.40 -1.66
N ILE A 38 -6.51 -9.85 -2.01
CA ILE A 38 -6.19 -11.29 -2.12
C ILE A 38 -6.38 -11.98 -0.77
N GLY A 39 -5.85 -11.40 0.30
CA GLY A 39 -5.95 -11.95 1.66
C GLY A 39 -7.40 -12.08 2.12
N LEU A 40 -8.20 -11.01 1.95
CA LEU A 40 -9.63 -11.01 2.28
C LEU A 40 -10.40 -12.03 1.43
N GLY A 41 -10.12 -12.12 0.13
CA GLY A 41 -10.72 -13.14 -0.74
C GLY A 41 -10.45 -14.57 -0.26
N LEU A 42 -9.19 -14.90 0.05
CA LEU A 42 -8.81 -16.21 0.58
C LEU A 42 -9.46 -16.51 1.94
N MET A 43 -9.49 -15.53 2.84
CA MET A 43 -10.17 -15.67 4.13
C MET A 43 -11.68 -15.87 3.98
N GLY A 44 -12.30 -15.24 2.98
CA GLY A 44 -13.71 -15.47 2.63
C GLY A 44 -13.98 -16.92 2.26
N LEU A 45 -13.14 -17.51 1.40
CA LEU A 45 -13.23 -18.92 1.01
C LEU A 45 -13.04 -19.87 2.20
N VAL A 46 -12.11 -19.56 3.11
CA VAL A 46 -11.90 -20.34 4.34
C VAL A 46 -13.13 -20.26 5.25
N ALA A 47 -13.68 -19.06 5.43
CA ALA A 47 -14.85 -18.84 6.27
C ALA A 47 -16.09 -19.58 5.75
N GLU A 48 -16.30 -19.54 4.43
CA GLU A 48 -17.36 -20.27 3.75
C GLU A 48 -17.25 -21.79 4.00
N ARG A 49 -16.04 -22.37 3.81
CA ARG A 49 -15.81 -23.79 4.09
C ARG A 49 -16.03 -24.18 5.55
N ARG A 50 -15.76 -23.26 6.49
CA ARG A 50 -15.96 -23.48 7.93
C ARG A 50 -17.39 -23.19 8.39
N GLY A 51 -18.24 -22.61 7.56
CA GLY A 51 -19.59 -22.19 7.94
C GLY A 51 -19.61 -21.06 8.98
N VAL A 52 -18.55 -20.26 9.05
CA VAL A 52 -18.42 -19.14 10.00
C VAL A 52 -18.37 -17.81 9.26
N ARG A 53 -18.59 -16.70 9.98
CA ARG A 53 -18.44 -15.36 9.39
C ARG A 53 -16.96 -15.07 9.11
N GLN A 54 -16.67 -14.41 7.99
CA GLN A 54 -15.31 -14.00 7.60
C GLN A 54 -14.58 -13.24 8.72
N LYS A 55 -15.29 -12.40 9.48
CA LYS A 55 -14.74 -11.68 10.63
C LYS A 55 -14.10 -12.59 11.69
N VAL A 56 -14.66 -13.78 11.92
CA VAL A 56 -14.10 -14.75 12.89
C VAL A 56 -12.72 -15.24 12.41
N VAL A 57 -12.62 -15.56 11.11
CA VAL A 57 -11.34 -15.95 10.51
C VAL A 57 -10.35 -14.80 10.53
N MET A 58 -10.78 -13.57 10.25
CA MET A 58 -9.92 -12.38 10.33
C MET A 58 -9.37 -12.16 11.74
N GLU A 59 -10.20 -12.31 12.78
CA GLU A 59 -9.79 -12.21 14.19
C GLU A 59 -8.75 -13.30 14.55
N GLU A 60 -8.92 -14.54 14.07
CA GLU A 60 -7.92 -15.62 14.25
C GLU A 60 -6.56 -15.29 13.65
N PHE A 61 -6.55 -14.59 12.51
CA PHE A 61 -5.32 -14.13 11.84
C PHE A 61 -4.81 -12.77 12.36
N GLY A 62 -5.45 -12.22 13.40
CA GLY A 62 -5.04 -10.96 14.03
C GLY A 62 -5.34 -9.71 13.19
N ILE A 63 -6.27 -9.79 12.23
CA ILE A 63 -6.67 -8.68 11.36
C ILE A 63 -7.89 -7.98 11.97
N GLY A 64 -7.72 -6.72 12.38
CA GLY A 64 -8.79 -5.90 12.95
C GLY A 64 -9.51 -5.03 11.93
N ASP A 65 -10.63 -4.42 12.33
CA ASP A 65 -11.44 -3.51 11.48
C ASP A 65 -10.70 -2.21 11.07
N LYS A 66 -9.47 -1.97 11.56
CA LYS A 66 -8.71 -0.72 11.39
C LYS A 66 -7.46 -0.82 10.51
N ASP A 67 -7.12 -2.02 10.04
CA ASP A 67 -6.02 -2.26 9.11
C ASP A 67 -6.59 -2.40 7.68
#